data_AF-A0A2E5EWC0-F1
#
_entry.id   AF-A0A2E5EWC0-F1
#
_cell.length_a   1.000
_cell.length_b   1.000
_cell.length_c   1.000
_cell.angle_alpha   90.00
_cell.angle_beta   90.00
_cell.angle_gamma   90.00
#
_symmetry.space_group_name_H-M   'P 1'
#
loop_
_entity.id
_entity.type
_entity.pdbx_description
1 polymer ?
#
loop_
_entity_poly.entity_id
_entity_poly.type
_entity_poly.pdbx_seq_one_letter_code
_entity_poly.pdbx_strand_id
1 'polypeptide(L)' 'DTFIADLAVATNAGQIKTGSLCRTDRIAKYNQLLRIEEDLGEMASYLGDAAFYNLAQVNG' A
#
# COMPACT_ATOMS: atom_id res chain seq x y z
N ASP A 1 11.85 -8.77 7.18
CA ASP A 1 12.15 -7.63 6.29
C ASP A 1 10.85 -7.10 5.67
N THR A 2 10.66 -5.80 5.75
CA THR A 2 9.46 -5.06 5.36
C THR A 2 9.74 -3.91 4.40
N PHE A 3 10.99 -3.73 3.95
CA PHE A 3 11.45 -2.58 3.16
C PHE A 3 10.52 -2.17 2.00
N ILE A 4 9.95 -3.14 1.27
CA ILE A 4 9.06 -2.83 0.14
C ILE A 4 7.73 -2.19 0.56
N ALA A 5 7.27 -2.36 1.80
CA ALA A 5 6.10 -1.65 2.34
C ALA A 5 6.44 -0.18 2.55
N ASP A 6 7.57 0.11 3.20
CA ASP A 6 8.06 1.47 3.41
C ASP A 6 8.34 2.18 2.08
N LEU A 7 8.96 1.50 1.12
CA LEU A 7 9.23 2.03 -0.22
C LEU A 7 7.94 2.40 -0.98
N ALA A 8 6.90 1.56 -0.89
CA ALA A 8 5.63 1.81 -1.57
C ALA A 8 4.94 3.07 -1.04
N VAL A 9 4.98 3.31 0.27
CA VAL A 9 4.42 4.52 0.88
C VAL A 9 5.30 5.74 0.60
N ALA A 10 6.63 5.63 0.76
CA ALA A 10 7.56 6.73 0.54
C ALA A 10 7.54 7.28 -0.89
N THR A 11 7.20 6.45 -1.88
CA THR A 11 7.09 6.85 -3.29
C THR A 11 5.66 7.19 -3.71
N ASN A 12 4.69 7.09 -2.80
CA ASN A 12 3.25 7.17 -3.12
C ASN A 12 2.88 6.28 -4.31
N ALA A 13 3.40 5.04 -4.36
CA ALA A 13 3.23 4.13 -5.49
C ALA A 13 1.76 3.77 -5.76
N GLY A 14 0.88 3.91 -4.76
CA GLY A 14 -0.55 3.61 -4.85
C GLY A 14 -0.89 2.11 -4.84
N GLN A 15 0.04 1.24 -5.25
CA GLN A 15 -0.15 -0.20 -5.30
C GLN A 15 1.10 -0.93 -4.79
N ILE A 16 0.88 -2.05 -4.11
CA ILE A 16 1.95 -2.97 -3.70
C ILE A 16 1.47 -4.41 -3.87
N LYS A 17 2.32 -5.26 -4.47
CA LYS A 17 2.08 -6.70 -4.56
C LYS A 17 3.06 -7.43 -3.65
N THR A 18 2.54 -7.94 -2.55
CA THR A 18 3.36 -8.52 -1.48
C THR A 18 3.04 -9.97 -1.14
N GLY A 19 2.23 -10.64 -1.99
CA GLY A 19 1.84 -12.05 -1.90
C GLY A 19 0.46 -12.28 -1.25
N SER A 20 0.17 -13.52 -0.86
CA SER A 20 -1.10 -13.89 -0.23
C SER A 20 -1.08 -13.63 1.28
N LEU A 21 -2.25 -13.67 1.93
CA LEU A 21 -2.44 -13.54 3.38
C LEU A 21 -2.01 -14.82 4.15
N CYS A 22 -0.91 -15.44 3.73
CA CYS A 22 -0.34 -16.61 4.37
C CYS A 22 1.19 -16.50 4.42
N ARG A 23 1.79 -17.14 5.43
CA ARG A 23 3.23 -17.10 5.76
C ARG A 23 3.70 -15.78 6.36
N THR A 24 4.53 -15.90 7.39
CA THR A 24 5.01 -14.80 8.25
C THR A 24 5.73 -13.71 7.48
N ASP A 25 6.50 -14.05 6.45
CA ASP A 25 7.29 -13.11 5.63
C ASP A 25 6.42 -12.18 4.75
N ARG A 26 5.19 -12.62 4.43
CA ARG A 26 4.18 -11.87 3.70
C ARG A 26 3.35 -11.01 4.67
N ILE A 27 2.86 -11.65 5.74
CA ILE A 27 2.13 -10.97 6.82
C ILE A 27 2.93 -9.83 7.44
N ALA A 28 4.25 -9.97 7.60
CA ALA A 28 5.11 -8.91 8.12
C ALA A 28 5.01 -7.60 7.32
N LYS A 29 4.79 -7.67 6.00
CA LYS A 29 4.68 -6.49 5.13
C LYS A 29 3.31 -5.83 5.25
N TYR A 30 2.25 -6.63 5.37
CA TYR A 30 0.91 -6.10 5.68
C TYR A 30 0.87 -5.43 7.06
N ASN A 31 1.48 -6.06 8.07
CA ASN A 31 1.58 -5.47 9.41
C ASN A 31 2.40 -4.17 9.42
N GLN A 32 3.40 -4.06 8.55
CA GLN A 32 4.13 -2.80 8.40
C GLN A 32 3.26 -1.70 7.78
N LEU A 33 2.44 -2.02 6.77
CA LEU A 33 1.48 -1.06 6.21
C LEU A 33 0.49 -0.56 7.27
N LEU A 34 -0.01 -1.45 8.13
CA LEU A 34 -0.90 -1.07 9.24
C LEU A 34 -0.20 -0.13 10.23
N ARG A 35 1.07 -0.37 10.56
CA ARG A 35 1.85 0.54 11.42
C ARG A 35 2.09 1.90 10.78
N ILE A 36 2.42 1.93 9.48
CA ILE A 36 2.61 3.18 8.75
C ILE A 36 1.31 3.98 8.68
N GLU A 37 0.17 3.30 8.46
CA GLU A 37 -1.16 3.93 8.50
C GLU A 37 -1.47 4.51 9.90
N GLU A 38 -1.20 3.76 10.97
CA GLU A 38 -1.35 4.23 12.35
C GLU A 38 -0.46 5.45 12.65
N ASP A 39 0.81 5.42 12.22
CA ASP A 39 1.77 6.52 12.39
C ASP A 39 1.36 7.79 11.63
N LEU A 40 0.77 7.65 10.44
CA LEU A 40 0.29 8.77 9.63
C LEU A 40 -1.01 9.37 10.17
N GLY A 41 -1.86 8.57 10.81
CA GLY A 41 -3.16 9.00 11.35
C GLY A 41 -4.02 9.68 10.28
N GLU A 42 -4.49 10.89 10.56
CA GLU A 42 -5.34 11.69 9.65
C GLU A 42 -4.65 12.06 8.31
N MET A 43 -3.34 11.92 8.22
CA MET A 43 -2.59 12.15 6.97
C MET A 43 -2.57 10.93 6.04
N ALA A 44 -3.02 9.76 6.52
CA ALA A 44 -3.08 8.55 5.72
C ALA A 44 -4.17 8.65 4.66
N SER A 45 -3.89 8.16 3.44
CA SER A 45 -4.87 8.13 2.35
C SER A 45 -4.80 6.82 1.57
N TYR A 46 -5.94 6.13 1.50
CA TYR A 46 -6.13 4.96 0.64
C TYR A 46 -6.85 5.37 -0.64
N LEU A 47 -6.16 5.32 -1.78
CA LEU A 47 -6.67 5.82 -3.06
C LEU A 47 -7.70 4.89 -3.73
N GLY A 48 -7.80 3.62 -3.33
CA GLY A 48 -8.70 2.64 -3.97
C GLY A 48 -8.52 2.62 -5.50
N ASP A 49 -9.62 2.76 -6.24
CA ASP A 49 -9.61 2.79 -7.72
C ASP A 49 -8.79 3.96 -8.30
N ALA A 50 -8.65 5.08 -7.56
CA ALA A 50 -7.85 6.21 -8.01
C ALA A 50 -6.34 5.89 -8.04
N ALA A 51 -5.90 4.76 -7.46
CA ALA A 51 -4.52 4.29 -7.56
C ALA A 51 -4.14 3.82 -8.99
N PHE A 52 -5.12 3.61 -9.88
CA PHE A 52 -4.92 3.25 -11.28
C PHE A 52 -4.85 4.49 -12.19
N TYR A 53 -4.05 5.49 -11.81
CA TYR A 53 -3.87 6.74 -12.57
C TYR A 53 -3.31 6.54 -14.00
N ASN A 54 -2.79 5.34 -14.30
CA ASN A 54 -2.30 4.94 -15.61
C ASN A 54 -3.38 4.37 -16.53
N LEU A 55 -4.58 4.09 -16.02
CA LEU A 55 -5.73 3.79 -16.85
C LEU A 55 -6.33 5.12 -17.29
N ALA A 56 -6.45 5.34 -18.60
CA ALA A 56 -7.22 6.47 -19.11
C ALA A 56 -8.60 6.42 -18.44
N GLN A 57 -9.03 7.51 -17.81
CA GLN A 57 -10.33 7.58 -17.12
C GLN A 57 -11.38 6.99 -18.07
N VAL A 58 -11.84 5.78 -17.78
CA VAL A 58 -13.00 5.21 -18.45
C VAL A 58 -14.14 5.99 -17.84
N ASN A 59 -14.45 7.13 -18.47
CA ASN A 59 -15.61 7.93 -18.18
C ASN A 59 -16.81 6.97 -18.12
N GLY A 60 -17.36 6.80 -16.92
CA GLY A 60 -18.73 6.34 -16.77
C GLY A 60 -19.67 7.48 -17.13
#